data_AF-W1XFV8-F1
#
_entry.id   AF-W1XFV8-F1
#
_cell.length_a   1.000
_cell.length_b   1.000
_cell.length_c   1.000
_cell.angle_alpha   90.00
_cell.angle_beta   90.00
_cell.angle_gamma   90.00
#
_symmetry.space_group_name_H-M   'P 1'
#
loop_
_entity.id
_entity.type
_entity.pdbx_description
1 polymer ?
#
loop_
_entity_poly.entity_id
_entity_poly.type
_entity_poly.pdbx_seq_one_letter_code
_entity_poly.pdbx_strand_id
1 'polypeptide(L)' 'MFKILNYDLERILKEDPAAKSKIEVLLLYPCIHALIAYRASHFFYKHKMFFLARLISQMARFLTGIE' A
#
# COMPACT_ATOMS: atom_id res chain seq x y z
N MET A 1 -6.42 -10.55 -1.27
CA MET A 1 -5.82 -9.26 -0.87
C MET A 1 -5.28 -9.29 0.56
N PHE A 2 -6.10 -9.65 1.56
CA PHE A 2 -5.71 -9.69 2.99
C PHE A 2 -4.58 -10.65 3.36
N LYS A 3 -4.52 -11.86 2.75
CA LYS A 3 -3.40 -12.79 2.97
C LYS A 3 -2.06 -12.21 2.58
N ILE A 4 -1.99 -11.53 1.43
CA ILE A 4 -0.73 -10.96 0.94
C ILE A 4 -0.37 -9.71 1.73
N LEU A 5 -1.36 -8.90 2.16
CA LEU A 5 -1.09 -7.75 3.02
C LEU A 5 -0.52 -8.18 4.38
N ASN A 6 -1.06 -9.23 5.00
CA ASN A 6 -0.49 -9.79 6.23
C ASN A 6 0.94 -10.31 6.02
N TYR A 7 1.21 -10.96 4.88
CA TYR A 7 2.55 -11.40 4.54
C TYR A 7 3.54 -10.24 4.39
N ASP A 8 3.15 -9.15 3.73
CA ASP A 8 3.95 -7.92 3.62
C ASP A 8 4.24 -7.31 5.00
N LEU A 9 3.22 -7.21 5.85
CA LEU A 9 3.36 -6.70 7.22
C LEU A 9 4.32 -7.57 8.05
N GLU A 10 4.19 -8.89 7.98
CA GLU A 10 5.09 -9.81 8.68
C GLU A 10 6.52 -9.77 8.16
N ARG A 11 6.70 -9.58 6.85
CA ARG A 11 8.03 -9.37 6.28
C ARG A 11 8.66 -8.09 6.79
N ILE A 12 7.94 -6.96 6.77
CA ILE A 12 8.46 -5.69 7.27
C ILE A 12 8.80 -5.79 8.77
N LEU A 13 7.95 -6.44 9.57
CA LEU A 13 8.25 -6.70 10.98
C LEU A 13 9.47 -7.58 11.21
N LYS A 14 9.81 -8.44 10.26
CA LYS A 14 10.97 -9.34 10.36
C LYS A 14 12.25 -8.70 9.82
N GLU A 15 12.13 -7.90 8.77
CA GLU A 15 13.25 -7.22 8.11
C GLU A 15 13.64 -5.93 8.85
N ASP A 16 12.68 -5.22 9.44
CA ASP A 16 12.90 -3.98 10.16
C ASP A 16 12.79 -4.17 11.69
N PRO A 17 13.88 -3.98 12.46
CA PRO A 17 13.85 -4.12 13.91
C PRO A 17 13.18 -2.94 14.65
N ALA A 18 12.90 -1.81 13.97
CA ALA A 18 12.19 -0.67 14.53
C ALA A 18 10.66 -0.85 14.45
N ALA A 19 10.17 -1.70 13.54
CA ALA A 19 8.77 -2.10 13.48
C ALA A 19 8.36 -2.91 14.73
N LYS A 20 7.65 -2.28 15.67
CA LYS A 20 7.24 -2.94 16.92
C LYS A 20 5.89 -3.65 16.87
N SER A 21 5.03 -3.30 15.92
CA SER A 21 3.67 -3.84 15.83
C SER A 21 3.08 -3.73 14.43
N LYS A 22 2.25 -4.70 14.04
CA LYS A 22 1.58 -4.72 12.71
C LYS A 22 0.75 -3.45 12.47
N ILE A 23 0.10 -2.94 13.53
CA ILE A 23 -0.73 -1.73 13.49
C ILE A 23 0.15 -0.49 13.27
N GLU A 24 1.30 -0.44 13.95
CA GLU A 24 2.26 0.66 13.82
C GLU A 24 2.83 0.70 12.40
N VAL A 25 3.23 -0.45 11.86
CA VAL A 25 3.65 -0.57 10.46
C VAL A 25 2.52 -0.17 9.50
N LEU A 26 1.30 -0.64 9.73
CA LEU A 26 0.18 -0.34 8.85
C LEU A 26 -0.17 1.16 8.82
N LEU A 27 -0.05 1.87 9.94
CA LEU A 27 -0.42 3.29 10.06
C LEU A 27 0.73 4.25 9.76
N LEU A 28 1.98 3.88 10.08
CA LEU A 28 3.13 4.78 10.00
C LEU A 28 4.04 4.49 8.80
N TYR A 29 3.96 3.31 8.16
CA TYR A 29 4.84 3.01 7.02
C TYR A 29 4.21 3.44 5.70
N PRO A 30 4.82 4.41 4.98
CA PRO A 30 4.31 4.86 3.69
C PRO A 30 4.36 3.76 2.62
N CYS A 31 5.30 2.80 2.72
CA CYS A 31 5.42 1.67 1.79
C CYS A 31 4.17 0.79 1.77
N ILE A 32 3.56 0.52 2.93
CA ILE A 32 2.33 -0.25 3.01
C ILE A 32 1.17 0.51 2.37
N HIS A 33 1.08 1.82 2.62
CA HIS A 33 0.06 2.68 2.01
C HIS A 33 0.18 2.71 0.49
N ALA A 34 1.40 2.81 -0.04
CA ALA A 34 1.66 2.75 -1.47
C ALA A 34 1.23 1.41 -2.08
N LEU A 35 1.55 0.28 -1.43
CA LEU A 35 1.16 -1.05 -1.89
C LEU A 35 -0.37 -1.24 -1.91
N ILE A 36 -1.07 -0.75 -0.87
CA ILE A 36 -2.53 -0.81 -0.79
C ILE A 36 -3.15 0.05 -1.89
N ALA A 37 -2.67 1.27 -2.07
CA ALA A 37 -3.19 2.18 -3.08
C ALA A 37 -2.91 1.68 -4.52
N TYR A 38 -1.74 1.09 -4.76
CA TYR A 38 -1.43 0.43 -6.04
C TYR A 38 -2.43 -0.70 -6.33
N ARG A 39 -2.74 -1.53 -5.35
CA ARG A 39 -3.72 -2.61 -5.51
C ARG A 39 -5.12 -2.10 -5.78
N ALA A 40 -5.54 -1.05 -5.08
CA ALA A 40 -6.81 -0.38 -5.33
C ALA A 40 -6.84 0.18 -6.76
N SER A 41 -5.82 0.94 -7.16
CA SER A 41 -5.68 1.48 -8.51
C SER A 41 -5.73 0.38 -9.58
N HIS A 42 -5.00 -0.73 -9.38
CA HIS A 42 -4.99 -1.87 -10.29
C HIS A 42 -6.37 -2.54 -10.41
N PHE A 43 -7.14 -2.60 -9.31
CA PHE A 43 -8.51 -3.09 -9.35
C PHE A 43 -9.42 -2.21 -10.22
N PHE A 44 -9.35 -0.89 -10.08
CA PHE A 44 -10.10 0.06 -10.93
C PHE A 44 -9.63 0.00 -12.39
N TYR A 45 -8.33 -0.17 -12.61
CA TYR A 45 -7.73 -0.33 -13.93
C TYR A 45 -8.30 -1.57 -14.65
N LYS A 46 -8.37 -2.72 -13.95
CA LYS A 46 -8.99 -3.95 -14.50
C LYS A 46 -10.47 -3.78 -14.85
N HIS A 47 -11.20 -2.92 -14.16
CA HIS A 47 -12.60 -2.62 -14.43
C HIS A 47 -12.79 -1.52 -15.49
N LYS A 48 -11.72 -1.17 -16.24
CA LYS A 48 -11.70 -0.08 -17.25
C LYS A 48 -12.01 1.31 -16.68
N MET A 49 -11.94 1.49 -15.37
CA MET A 49 -12.10 2.78 -14.70
C MET A 49 -10.75 3.51 -14.59
N PHE A 50 -10.20 3.88 -15.75
CA PHE A 50 -8.83 4.42 -15.86
C PHE A 50 -8.64 5.77 -15.14
N PHE A 51 -9.66 6.63 -15.14
CA PHE A 51 -9.62 7.91 -14.43
C PHE A 51 -9.46 7.71 -12.92
N LEU A 52 -10.28 6.84 -12.32
CA LEU A 52 -10.20 6.49 -10.89
C LEU A 52 -8.86 5.82 -10.56
N ALA A 53 -8.41 4.89 -11.40
CA ALA A 53 -7.09 4.27 -11.23
C ALA A 53 -5.96 5.30 -11.18
N ARG A 54 -5.97 6.27 -12.11
CA ARG A 54 -4.99 7.36 -12.18
C ARG A 54 -5.09 8.31 -10.98
N LEU A 55 -6.31 8.65 -10.57
CA LEU A 55 -6.57 9.51 -9.41
C LEU A 55 -5.99 8.90 -8.13
N ILE A 56 -6.27 7.62 -7.89
CA ILE A 56 -5.75 6.89 -6.72
C ILE A 56 -4.23 6.80 -6.77
N SER A 57 -3.65 6.55 -7.94
CA SER A 57 -2.19 6.51 -8.11
C SER A 57 -1.54 7.86 -7.79
N GLN A 58 -2.15 8.98 -8.22
CA GLN A 58 -1.66 10.32 -7.91
C GLN A 58 -1.83 10.69 -6.43
N MET A 59 -2.92 10.28 -5.79
CA MET A 59 -3.10 10.45 -4.35
C MET A 59 -2.06 9.65 -3.56
N ALA A 60 -1.79 8.41 -3.96
CA ALA A 60 -0.77 7.57 -3.34
C ALA A 60 0.62 8.22 -3.44
N ARG A 61 0.95 8.74 -4.61
CA ARG A 61 2.19 9.49 -4.86
C ARG A 61 2.30 10.73 -3.97
N PHE A 62 1.21 11.49 -3.82
CA PHE A 62 1.21 12.67 -2.96
C PHE A 62 1.41 12.32 -1.48
N LEU A 63 0.80 11.23 -1.01
CA LEU A 63 0.87 10.81 0.40
C LEU A 63 2.19 10.11 0.76
N THR A 64 2.75 9.33 -0.17
CA THR A 64 3.89 8.45 0.13
C THR A 64 5.18 8.88 -0.55
N GLY A 65 5.10 9.71 -1.59
CA GLY A 65 6.23 10.03 -2.46
C GLY A 65 6.67 8.90 -3.38
N ILE A 66 6.00 7.74 -3.34
CA ILE A 66 6.34 6.53 -4.09
C ILE A 66 5.47 6.48 -5.35
N GLU A 67 6.08 6.22 -6.52
CA GLU A 67 5.41 6.13 -7.83
C GLU A 67 5.26 4.68 -8.30
#